data_AF-A0A517PG29-F1
#
_entry.id   AF-A0A517PG29-F1
#
_cell.length_a   1.000
_cell.length_b   1.000
_cell.length_c   1.000
_cell.angle_alpha   90.00
_cell.angle_beta   90.00
_cell.angle_gamma   90.00
#
_symmetry.space_group_name_H-M   'P 1'
#
loop_
_entity.id
_entity.type
_entity.pdbx_description
1 polymer ?
#
loop_
_entity_poly.entity_id
_entity_poly.type
_entity_poly.pdbx_seq_one_letter_code
_entity_poly.pdbx_strand_id
1 'polypeptide(L)'
;MNINFDRRKSLQELEGEDWGEPEVSDSSLIKTCMWLRRVPLQDFTTENLRMMIGQKISLFFLVPLALETLDQDPLSEGHFYAGDLLNAVLSVPESYWRLHTEQCEVLRRVFIRAKTMLTDLDETESNALCNDLKGIPDFLIDS
;
A
#
# COMPACT_ATOMS: atom_id res chain seq x y z
N MET A 1 -7.69 -13.83 3.17
CA MET A 1 -8.00 -12.93 2.05
C MET A 1 -7.77 -13.65 0.74
N ASN A 2 -8.82 -13.81 -0.07
CA ASN A 2 -8.73 -14.45 -1.37
C ASN A 2 -8.54 -13.38 -2.46
N ILE A 3 -7.38 -13.36 -3.10
CA ILE A 3 -7.12 -12.52 -4.27
C ILE A 3 -7.70 -13.21 -5.50
N ASN A 4 -8.69 -12.58 -6.15
CA ASN A 4 -9.44 -13.15 -7.28
C ASN A 4 -9.16 -12.43 -8.61
N PHE A 5 -7.90 -12.07 -8.86
CA PHE A 5 -7.46 -11.50 -10.13
C PHE A 5 -6.12 -12.09 -10.56
N ASP A 6 -5.88 -12.14 -11.87
CA ASP A 6 -4.66 -12.72 -12.45
C ASP A 6 -3.48 -11.75 -12.29
N ARG A 7 -2.53 -12.09 -11.41
CA ARG A 7 -1.36 -11.25 -11.15
C ARG A 7 -0.37 -11.18 -12.31
N ARG A 8 -0.49 -12.06 -13.31
CA ARG A 8 0.30 -11.99 -14.55
C ARG A 8 -0.14 -10.87 -15.47
N LYS A 9 -1.31 -10.27 -15.19
CA LYS A 9 -1.83 -9.11 -15.92
C LYS A 9 -1.41 -7.82 -15.24
N SER A 10 -1.30 -6.79 -16.05
CA SER A 10 -1.12 -5.41 -15.64
C SER A 10 -2.44 -4.74 -15.23
N LEU A 11 -2.38 -3.59 -14.58
CA LEU A 11 -3.58 -2.82 -14.22
C LEU A 11 -4.39 -2.43 -15.45
N GLN A 12 -3.71 -2.00 -16.52
CA GLN A 12 -4.34 -1.67 -17.80
C GLN A 12 -5.14 -2.85 -18.37
N GLU A 13 -4.61 -4.06 -18.32
CA GLU A 13 -5.31 -5.27 -18.80
C GLU A 13 -6.46 -5.71 -17.88
N LEU A 14 -6.31 -5.52 -16.57
CA LEU A 14 -7.34 -5.88 -15.58
C LEU A 14 -8.53 -4.91 -15.62
N GLU A 15 -8.26 -3.62 -15.80
CA GLU A 15 -9.27 -2.57 -15.87
C GLU A 15 -9.83 -2.38 -17.30
N GLY A 16 -9.11 -2.87 -18.31
CA GLY A 16 -9.47 -2.68 -19.72
C GLY A 16 -9.34 -1.22 -20.18
N GLU A 17 -8.51 -0.43 -19.50
CA GLU A 17 -8.38 1.02 -19.71
C GLU A 17 -6.94 1.42 -20.01
N ASP A 18 -6.72 1.92 -21.23
CA ASP A 18 -5.46 2.48 -21.68
C ASP A 18 -5.41 4.00 -21.39
N TRP A 19 -4.42 4.42 -20.62
CA TRP A 19 -4.21 5.83 -20.25
C TRP A 19 -3.36 6.60 -21.28
N GLY A 20 -3.01 5.98 -22.41
CA GLY A 20 -2.16 6.56 -23.43
C GLY A 20 -0.67 6.51 -23.06
N GLU A 21 0.15 7.23 -23.82
CA GLU A 21 1.62 7.15 -23.67
C GLU A 21 2.16 7.95 -22.49
N PRO A 22 3.01 7.36 -21.62
CA PRO A 22 3.59 8.04 -20.48
C PRO A 22 4.31 9.35 -20.82
N GLU A 23 4.96 9.42 -21.98
CA GLU A 23 5.81 10.56 -22.38
C GLU A 23 5.04 11.87 -22.55
N VAL A 24 3.70 11.83 -22.60
CA VAL A 24 2.84 13.00 -22.79
C VAL A 24 2.80 13.92 -21.56
N SER A 25 3.12 13.41 -20.36
CA SER A 25 3.16 14.24 -19.14
C SER A 25 4.51 14.93 -18.94
N ASP A 26 4.56 16.10 -18.31
CA ASP A 26 5.83 16.70 -17.86
C ASP A 26 6.26 16.21 -16.46
N SER A 27 5.37 15.55 -15.72
CA SER A 27 5.65 15.07 -14.37
C SER A 27 6.25 13.68 -14.39
N SER A 28 7.46 13.52 -13.83
CA SER A 28 8.11 12.22 -13.67
C SER A 28 7.27 11.23 -12.88
N LEU A 29 6.54 11.69 -11.85
CA LEU A 29 5.65 10.85 -11.06
C LEU A 29 4.50 10.30 -11.91
N ILE A 30 3.87 11.15 -12.74
CA ILE A 30 2.79 10.72 -13.64
C ILE A 30 3.34 9.71 -14.66
N LYS A 31 4.50 9.96 -15.25
CA LYS A 31 5.18 9.01 -16.16
C LYS A 31 5.37 7.65 -15.51
N THR A 32 5.91 7.63 -14.30
CA THR A 32 6.15 6.39 -13.57
C THR A 32 4.84 5.65 -13.28
N CYS A 33 3.79 6.35 -12.83
CA CYS A 33 2.50 5.73 -12.57
C CYS A 33 1.88 5.13 -13.84
N MET A 34 1.94 5.86 -14.97
CA MET A 34 1.46 5.38 -16.26
C MET A 34 2.25 4.15 -16.74
N TRP A 35 3.58 4.15 -16.56
CA TRP A 35 4.40 3.00 -16.88
C TRP A 35 4.07 1.79 -16.01
N LEU A 36 3.92 1.98 -14.69
CA LEU A 36 3.57 0.91 -13.75
C LEU A 36 2.22 0.26 -14.04
N ARG A 37 1.26 0.99 -14.64
CA ARG A 37 -0.02 0.41 -15.09
C ARG A 37 0.13 -0.67 -16.16
N ARG A 38 1.28 -0.73 -16.85
CA ARG A 38 1.61 -1.71 -17.90
C ARG A 38 2.48 -2.86 -17.39
N VAL A 39 2.90 -2.83 -16.12
CA VAL A 39 3.70 -3.89 -15.50
C VAL A 39 2.76 -4.96 -14.92
N PRO A 40 3.03 -6.27 -15.10
CA PRO A 40 2.31 -7.34 -14.42
C PRO A 40 2.33 -7.17 -12.91
N LEU A 41 1.20 -7.36 -12.23
CA LEU A 41 1.11 -7.16 -10.78
C LEU A 41 2.04 -8.07 -9.97
N GLN A 42 2.40 -9.25 -10.48
CA GLN A 42 3.36 -10.15 -9.85
C GLN A 42 4.79 -9.58 -9.81
N ASP A 43 5.11 -8.61 -10.67
CA ASP A 43 6.43 -7.99 -10.77
C ASP A 43 6.48 -6.65 -10.00
N PHE A 44 5.40 -6.31 -9.27
CA PHE A 44 5.39 -5.13 -8.41
C PHE A 44 6.31 -5.32 -7.21
N THR A 45 7.20 -4.36 -7.01
CA THR A 45 7.99 -4.24 -5.78
C THR A 45 7.19 -3.56 -4.67
N THR A 46 7.69 -3.63 -3.43
CA THR A 46 7.16 -2.88 -2.29
C THR A 46 7.06 -1.38 -2.60
N GLU A 47 8.08 -0.82 -3.26
CA GLU A 47 8.07 0.58 -3.69
C GLU A 47 6.96 0.87 -4.71
N ASN A 48 6.76 -0.02 -5.70
CA ASN A 48 5.71 0.17 -6.71
C ASN A 48 4.33 0.21 -6.03
N LEU A 49 4.09 -0.70 -5.08
CA LEU A 49 2.86 -0.73 -4.28
C LEU A 49 2.70 0.56 -3.46
N ARG A 50 3.72 0.94 -2.69
CA ARG A 50 3.73 2.15 -1.86
C ARG A 50 3.43 3.41 -2.69
N MET A 51 4.10 3.56 -3.84
CA MET A 51 3.94 4.71 -4.72
C MET A 51 2.52 4.79 -5.29
N MET A 52 2.03 3.70 -5.90
CA MET A 52 0.73 3.68 -6.57
C MET A 52 -0.43 3.82 -5.59
N ILE A 53 -0.35 3.18 -4.41
CA ILE A 53 -1.34 3.33 -3.33
C ILE A 53 -1.29 4.74 -2.74
N GLY A 54 -0.10 5.34 -2.62
CA GLY A 54 0.06 6.74 -2.23
C GLY A 54 -0.71 7.70 -3.16
N GLN A 55 -0.71 7.42 -4.47
CA GLN A 55 -1.46 8.17 -5.48
C GLN A 55 -2.94 7.77 -5.61
N LYS A 56 -3.42 6.81 -4.80
CA LYS A 56 -4.80 6.29 -4.84
C LYS A 56 -5.19 5.64 -6.18
N ILE A 57 -4.22 5.08 -6.89
CA ILE A 57 -4.44 4.40 -8.17
C ILE A 57 -4.80 2.93 -7.93
N SER A 58 -5.86 2.46 -8.58
CA SER A 58 -6.21 1.03 -8.67
C SER A 58 -6.24 0.29 -7.33
N LEU A 59 -6.72 0.96 -6.27
CA LEU A 59 -6.67 0.48 -4.88
C LEU A 59 -7.27 -0.92 -4.71
N PHE A 60 -8.33 -1.24 -5.45
CA PHE A 60 -8.97 -2.56 -5.45
C PHE A 60 -7.99 -3.71 -5.74
N PHE A 61 -7.02 -3.49 -6.63
CA PHE A 61 -6.01 -4.49 -6.98
C PHE A 61 -4.78 -4.40 -6.07
N LEU A 62 -4.36 -3.18 -5.73
CA LEU A 62 -3.07 -2.96 -5.09
C LEU A 62 -3.10 -3.10 -3.57
N VAL A 63 -4.18 -2.71 -2.90
CA VAL A 63 -4.29 -2.83 -1.43
C VAL A 63 -4.23 -4.30 -0.97
N PRO A 64 -4.93 -5.26 -1.62
CA PRO A 64 -4.78 -6.67 -1.26
C PRO A 64 -3.33 -7.17 -1.36
N LEU A 65 -2.59 -6.77 -2.39
CA LEU A 65 -1.19 -7.17 -2.56
C LEU A 65 -0.29 -6.55 -1.49
N ALA A 66 -0.50 -5.28 -1.17
CA ALA A 66 0.23 -4.61 -0.10
C ALA A 66 -0.04 -5.27 1.27
N LEU A 67 -1.28 -5.67 1.55
CA LEU A 67 -1.63 -6.36 2.78
C LEU A 67 -0.99 -7.74 2.88
N GLU A 68 -0.83 -8.49 1.78
CA GLU A 68 -0.07 -9.74 1.79
C GLU A 68 1.40 -9.50 2.17
N THR A 69 2.04 -8.49 1.57
CA THR A 69 3.42 -8.09 1.92
C THR A 69 3.54 -7.71 3.39
N LEU A 70 2.62 -6.86 3.87
CA LEU A 70 2.62 -6.36 5.25
C LEU A 70 2.25 -7.44 6.29
N ASP A 71 1.46 -8.44 5.92
CA ASP A 71 1.16 -9.56 6.82
C ASP A 71 2.38 -10.48 6.99
N GLN A 72 3.31 -10.52 6.04
CA GLN A 72 4.61 -11.16 6.24
C GLN A 72 5.52 -10.28 7.12
N ASP A 73 5.73 -9.03 6.72
CA ASP A 73 6.56 -8.06 7.44
C ASP A 73 5.86 -6.69 7.54
N PRO A 74 5.34 -6.33 8.73
CA PRO A 74 4.64 -5.06 8.96
C PRO A 74 5.51 -3.81 8.73
N LEU A 75 6.83 -3.95 8.75
CA LEU A 75 7.78 -2.86 8.53
C LEU A 75 8.42 -2.91 7.13
N SER A 76 7.84 -3.67 6.20
CA SER A 76 8.28 -3.75 4.80
C SER A 76 8.54 -2.35 4.22
N GLU A 77 9.74 -2.15 3.71
CA GLU A 77 10.21 -0.89 3.15
C GLU A 77 10.11 -0.90 1.62
N GLY A 78 9.57 0.18 1.06
CA GLY A 78 9.75 0.57 -0.33
C GLY A 78 11.17 1.10 -0.51
N HIS A 79 11.34 2.41 -0.34
CA HIS A 79 12.64 3.09 -0.47
C HIS A 79 12.81 4.29 0.46
N PHE A 80 11.84 4.61 1.33
CA PHE A 80 11.91 5.81 2.17
C PHE A 80 12.35 5.49 3.60
N TYR A 81 11.62 4.58 4.26
CA TYR A 81 11.87 4.17 5.65
C TYR A 81 11.07 2.89 5.95
N ALA A 82 11.48 2.13 6.96
CA ALA A 82 10.77 0.91 7.35
C ALA A 82 9.32 1.22 7.77
N GLY A 83 8.35 0.51 7.17
CA GLY A 83 6.91 0.75 7.34
C GLY A 83 6.32 1.84 6.43
N ASP A 84 7.06 2.37 5.46
CA ASP A 84 6.52 3.34 4.49
C ASP A 84 5.36 2.77 3.65
N LEU A 85 5.35 1.47 3.35
CA LEU A 85 4.23 0.78 2.72
C LEU A 85 2.99 0.79 3.62
N LEU A 86 3.15 0.52 4.93
CA LEU A 86 2.05 0.56 5.88
C LEU A 86 1.44 1.96 5.94
N ASN A 87 2.26 3.02 5.95
CA ASN A 87 1.77 4.40 5.90
C ASN A 87 1.00 4.71 4.61
N ALA A 88 1.49 4.24 3.46
CA ALA A 88 0.76 4.39 2.20
C ALA A 88 -0.62 3.71 2.28
N VAL A 89 -0.70 2.50 2.85
CA VAL A 89 -1.96 1.78 3.04
C VAL A 89 -2.88 2.49 4.04
N LEU A 90 -2.37 2.99 5.17
CA LEU A 90 -3.17 3.73 6.16
C LEU A 90 -3.78 5.02 5.59
N SER A 91 -3.14 5.63 4.59
CA SER A 91 -3.65 6.83 3.92
C SER A 91 -4.77 6.54 2.90
N VAL A 92 -5.14 5.27 2.67
CA VAL A 92 -6.27 4.89 1.81
C VAL A 92 -7.59 5.43 2.40
N PRO A 93 -8.48 6.02 1.57
CA PRO A 93 -9.75 6.59 2.03
C PRO A 93 -10.56 5.63 2.88
N GLU A 94 -11.16 6.13 3.95
CA GLU A 94 -12.02 5.34 4.86
C GLU A 94 -13.15 4.62 4.12
N SER A 95 -13.71 5.23 3.07
CA SER A 95 -14.74 4.63 2.23
C SER A 95 -14.32 3.30 1.59
N TYR A 96 -13.03 3.12 1.30
CA TYR A 96 -12.49 1.84 0.83
C TYR A 96 -12.61 0.78 1.93
N TRP A 97 -12.17 1.09 3.15
CA TRP A 97 -12.13 0.15 4.27
C TRP A 97 -13.53 -0.30 4.70
N ARG A 98 -14.50 0.62 4.68
CA ARG A 98 -15.92 0.30 4.96
C ARG A 98 -16.51 -0.73 3.98
N LEU A 99 -16.00 -0.79 2.76
CA LEU A 99 -16.43 -1.75 1.73
C LEU A 99 -15.60 -3.05 1.74
N HIS A 100 -14.44 -3.04 2.39
CA HIS A 100 -13.48 -4.15 2.38
C HIS A 100 -13.13 -4.58 3.82
N THR A 101 -14.14 -5.00 4.58
CA THR A 101 -14.01 -5.31 6.01
C THR A 101 -12.97 -6.38 6.32
N GLU A 102 -12.89 -7.46 5.51
CA GLU A 102 -11.84 -8.49 5.67
C GLU A 102 -10.42 -7.90 5.55
N GLN A 103 -10.23 -6.95 4.63
CA GLN A 103 -8.95 -6.26 4.42
C GLN A 103 -8.64 -5.32 5.58
N CYS A 104 -9.66 -4.66 6.12
CA CYS A 104 -9.55 -3.82 7.31
C CYS A 104 -9.08 -4.64 8.53
N GLU A 105 -9.61 -5.84 8.72
CA GLU A 105 -9.16 -6.74 9.79
C GLU A 105 -7.69 -7.15 9.63
N VAL A 106 -7.23 -7.39 8.41
CA VAL A 106 -5.81 -7.66 8.13
C VAL A 106 -4.96 -6.44 8.49
N LEU A 107 -5.35 -5.26 8.03
CA LEU A 107 -4.65 -4.01 8.33
C LEU A 107 -4.57 -3.76 9.85
N ARG A 108 -5.65 -4.01 10.60
CA ARG A 108 -5.65 -3.90 12.06
C ARG A 108 -4.60 -4.81 12.71
N ARG A 109 -4.53 -6.08 12.30
CA ARG A 109 -3.52 -7.02 12.83
C ARG A 109 -2.10 -6.61 12.48
N VAL A 110 -1.85 -6.22 11.23
CA VAL A 110 -0.56 -5.70 10.77
C VAL A 110 -0.15 -4.50 11.61
N PHE A 111 -1.07 -3.55 11.81
CA PHE A 111 -0.81 -2.33 12.58
C PHE A 111 -0.46 -2.63 14.04
N ILE A 112 -1.19 -3.53 14.70
CA ILE A 112 -0.87 -3.96 16.08
C ILE A 112 0.53 -4.56 16.14
N ARG A 113 0.87 -5.47 15.20
CA ARG A 113 2.21 -6.08 15.14
C ARG A 113 3.30 -5.04 14.92
N ALA A 114 3.09 -4.09 14.00
CA ALA A 114 4.03 -2.99 13.75
C ALA A 114 4.26 -2.16 15.02
N LYS A 115 3.18 -1.83 15.76
CA LYS A 115 3.30 -1.11 17.04
C LYS A 115 4.07 -1.90 18.10
N THR A 116 3.84 -3.21 18.20
CA THR A 116 4.59 -4.06 19.14
C THR A 116 6.07 -4.10 18.79
N MET A 117 6.42 -4.24 17.51
CA MET A 117 7.82 -4.21 17.06
C MET A 117 8.47 -2.86 17.37
N LEU A 118 7.74 -1.76 17.19
CA LEU A 118 8.20 -0.41 17.48
C LEU A 118 8.42 -0.10 18.96
N THR A 119 7.63 -0.71 19.86
CA THR A 119 7.80 -0.53 21.31
C THR A 119 9.00 -1.29 21.86
N ASP A 120 9.48 -2.30 21.12
CA ASP A 120 10.64 -3.10 21.49
C ASP A 120 11.96 -2.51 20.94
N LEU A 121 11.87 -1.51 20.04
CA LEU A 121 13.02 -0.75 19.50
C LEU A 121 13.34 0.45 20.41
N ASP A 122 14.62 0.81 20.49
CA ASP A 122 15.06 1.93 21.30
C ASP A 122 14.52 3.29 20.77
N GLU A 123 14.39 4.30 21.67
CA GLU A 123 13.73 5.58 21.38
C GLU A 123 14.36 6.34 20.19
N THR A 124 15.62 6.06 19.87
CA THR A 124 16.35 6.69 18.76
C THR A 124 15.94 6.13 17.40
N GLU A 125 15.75 4.81 17.28
CA GLU A 125 15.26 4.18 16.04
C GLU A 125 13.76 4.45 15.82
N SER A 126 13.00 4.52 16.92
CA SER A 126 11.57 4.83 16.93
C SER A 126 11.24 6.25 16.45
N ASN A 127 12.18 7.20 16.51
CA ASN A 127 11.96 8.58 16.05
C ASN A 127 12.19 8.77 14.53
N ALA A 128 12.97 7.89 13.90
CA ALA A 128 13.09 7.83 12.44
C ALA A 128 11.92 7.05 11.82
N LEU A 129 11.30 6.14 12.57
CA LEU A 129 10.08 5.45 12.18
C LEU A 129 8.83 6.26 12.53
N CYS A 130 7.97 6.46 11.56
CA CYS A 130 6.55 6.80 11.74
C CYS A 130 6.19 7.79 12.86
N ASN A 131 6.57 9.06 12.66
CA ASN A 131 5.83 10.15 13.31
C ASN A 131 4.32 10.09 13.00
N ASP A 132 3.93 9.44 11.90
CA ASP A 132 2.56 9.32 11.42
C ASP A 132 1.78 8.10 11.99
N LEU A 133 2.44 7.10 12.61
CA LEU A 133 1.75 5.96 13.28
C LEU A 133 1.32 6.29 14.72
N LYS A 134 1.52 7.54 15.17
CA LYS A 134 1.28 7.95 16.57
C LYS A 134 -0.22 7.90 16.95
N GLY A 135 -1.13 7.98 15.98
CA GLY A 135 -2.57 7.79 16.19
C GLY A 135 -3.08 6.56 15.46
N ILE A 136 -3.88 5.72 16.13
CA ILE A 136 -4.68 4.70 15.45
C ILE A 136 -5.77 5.44 14.67
N PRO A 137 -5.89 5.27 13.35
CA PRO A 137 -7.02 5.85 12.62
C PRO A 137 -8.35 5.37 13.21
N ASP A 138 -9.32 6.27 13.36
CA ASP A 138 -10.62 5.96 14.00
C ASP A 138 -11.32 4.75 13.36
N PHE A 139 -11.15 4.55 12.05
CA PHE A 139 -11.72 3.42 11.31
C PHE A 139 -11.13 2.05 11.70
N LEU A 140 -9.97 2.02 12.37
CA LEU A 140 -9.39 0.80 12.94
C LEU A 140 -9.85 0.56 14.38
N ILE A 141 -10.45 1.54 15.06
CA ILE A 141 -10.88 1.44 16.47
C ILE A 141 -12.26 0.78 16.58
N ASP A 142 -13.17 1.08 15.65
CA ASP A 142 -14.55 0.59 15.67
C ASP A 142 -14.78 -0.53 14.64
N SER A 143 -14.56 -1.79 15.02
CA SER A 143 -15.17 -2.98 14.38
C SER A 143 -15.30 -4.14 15.37
#